data_AF-A0A182MLA3-F1
#
_entry.id   AF-A0A182MLA3-F1
#
_cell.length_a   1.000
_cell.length_b   1.000
_cell.length_c   1.000
_cell.angle_alpha   90.00
_cell.angle_beta   90.00
_cell.angle_gamma   90.00
#
_symmetry.space_group_name_H-M   'P 1'
#
loop_
_entity.id
_entity.type
_entity.pdbx_description
1 polymer ?
#
loop_
_entity_poly.entity_id
_entity_poly.type
_entity_poly.pdbx_seq_one_letter_code
_entity_poly.pdbx_strand_id
1 'polypeptide(L)'
;MLINHRECSLDGWAMAPSAAGDASLRAPPIVQQPPAPTWVRESNLLWYHRWLIRVLQAGPIPTHVAFIMDGNRRYARKANIAKAEGHSAGFEKLSETLQWCLEVGISEVTVYAFSIENFKRTQEEVDTLMNLAREKFRRLLAERDKLHERGICIRIIGNWDLLEPDIRRNIAEAVLLTRHNRKAILNVAFAYTSRDEITHSIRTVAQAVGDGQLEPDDVNEELLTRCLYTKYSAEPDLLVRTSGEVRLSDFLLWQSAATVMYFTETLWPEFTIWHLLGAVFYYQRVRWRMLDVRKALDQHTDGGVELCRKRKERIGRFLEYVEKQEEHHLVRLVRGTVILAIAHTPSPCTERFTSSMNSGSYLHNVVIVAIRIMPPLST
;
A
#
# COMPACT_ATOMS: atom_id res chain seq x y z
N MET A 1 -44.90 61.57 -16.91
CA MET A 1 -45.42 62.65 -17.78
C MET A 1 -44.27 63.08 -18.68
N LEU A 2 -44.52 63.28 -19.99
CA LEU A 2 -43.61 63.12 -21.16
C LEU A 2 -43.39 61.63 -21.47
N ILE A 3 -44.15 60.93 -22.33
CA ILE A 3 -44.60 61.15 -23.73
C ILE A 3 -43.44 61.41 -24.69
N ASN A 4 -43.08 60.39 -25.48
CA ASN A 4 -43.00 60.60 -26.92
C ASN A 4 -43.41 59.36 -27.72
N HIS A 5 -44.25 59.62 -28.71
CA HIS A 5 -44.95 58.72 -29.62
C HIS A 5 -43.99 57.96 -30.57
N ARG A 6 -44.39 56.75 -31.00
CA ARG A 6 -44.93 56.54 -32.36
C ARG A 6 -45.49 55.13 -32.55
N GLU A 7 -46.70 55.12 -33.10
CA GLU A 7 -47.50 53.98 -33.51
C GLU A 7 -47.10 53.47 -34.91
N CYS A 8 -47.17 52.14 -35.04
CA CYS A 8 -47.84 51.33 -36.06
C CYS A 8 -47.61 51.62 -37.57
N SER A 9 -47.16 50.58 -38.28
CA SER A 9 -47.96 49.98 -39.37
C SER A 9 -47.44 48.58 -39.73
N LEU A 10 -48.39 47.65 -39.77
CA LEU A 10 -48.31 46.36 -40.44
C LEU A 10 -48.51 46.60 -41.95
N ASP A 11 -47.73 45.93 -42.79
CA ASP A 11 -48.21 45.28 -44.02
C ASP A 11 -47.04 44.59 -44.76
N GLY A 12 -47.30 43.41 -45.30
CA GLY A 12 -46.41 42.77 -46.29
C GLY A 12 -46.12 41.29 -46.03
N TRP A 13 -47.11 40.44 -46.27
CA TRP A 13 -46.90 39.00 -46.48
C TRP A 13 -46.10 38.75 -47.77
N ALA A 14 -44.98 38.03 -47.66
CA ALA A 14 -44.41 37.26 -48.77
C ALA A 14 -43.79 35.97 -48.22
N MET A 15 -44.40 34.82 -48.53
CA MET A 15 -43.86 33.50 -48.25
C MET A 15 -42.62 33.24 -49.12
N ALA A 16 -41.52 32.84 -48.49
CA ALA A 16 -40.38 32.21 -49.14
C ALA A 16 -40.31 30.72 -48.71
N PRO A 17 -39.92 29.80 -49.62
CA PRO A 17 -40.10 28.37 -49.42
C PRO A 17 -39.03 27.72 -48.54
N SER A 18 -39.36 26.50 -48.13
CA SER A 18 -38.72 25.64 -47.15
C SER A 18 -37.23 25.36 -47.36
N ALA A 19 -36.50 25.37 -46.26
CA ALA A 19 -35.33 24.51 -46.05
C ALA A 19 -35.47 23.86 -44.67
N ALA A 20 -36.03 22.64 -44.65
CA ALA A 20 -36.00 21.77 -43.50
C ALA A 20 -34.54 21.32 -43.28
N GLY A 21 -33.81 22.09 -42.47
CA GLY A 21 -32.50 21.73 -41.95
C GLY A 21 -32.68 21.04 -40.61
N ASP A 22 -32.35 19.76 -40.58
CA ASP A 22 -32.41 18.83 -39.46
C ASP A 22 -31.82 19.42 -38.16
N ALA A 23 -32.69 19.78 -37.22
CA ALA A 23 -32.32 20.21 -35.88
C ALA A 23 -32.04 18.97 -35.02
N SER A 24 -30.97 18.23 -35.35
CA SER A 24 -30.44 17.21 -34.45
C SER A 24 -29.85 17.93 -33.24
N LEU A 25 -30.52 17.79 -32.09
CA LEU A 25 -30.00 18.15 -30.77
C LEU A 25 -28.57 17.59 -30.61
N ARG A 26 -27.56 18.46 -30.74
CA ARG A 26 -26.20 18.08 -30.34
C ARG A 26 -26.22 17.92 -28.84
N ALA A 27 -26.09 16.68 -28.38
CA ALA A 27 -25.82 16.38 -26.99
C ALA A 27 -24.64 17.25 -26.51
N PRO A 28 -24.70 17.81 -25.29
CA PRO A 28 -23.57 18.54 -24.74
C PRO A 28 -22.31 17.66 -24.81
N PRO A 29 -21.13 18.25 -25.08
CA PRO A 29 -19.90 17.47 -25.12
C PRO A 29 -19.79 16.68 -23.82
N ILE A 30 -19.65 15.36 -23.95
CA ILE A 30 -19.40 14.47 -22.83
C ILE A 30 -18.10 14.96 -22.20
N VAL A 31 -18.20 15.71 -21.11
CA VAL A 31 -17.06 15.97 -20.23
C VAL A 31 -16.67 14.59 -19.71
N GLN A 32 -15.66 13.99 -20.34
CA GLN A 32 -15.09 12.73 -19.85
C GLN A 32 -14.66 13.02 -18.41
N GLN A 33 -15.38 12.42 -17.46
CA GLN A 33 -14.92 12.43 -16.08
C GLN A 33 -13.51 11.84 -16.09
N PRO A 34 -12.55 12.45 -15.38
CA PRO A 34 -11.21 11.89 -15.32
C PRO A 34 -11.32 10.42 -14.89
N PRO A 35 -10.54 9.51 -15.51
CA PRO A 35 -10.60 8.10 -15.16
C PRO A 35 -10.36 7.94 -13.66
N ALA A 36 -11.15 7.07 -13.04
CA ALA A 36 -11.07 6.84 -11.60
C ALA A 36 -9.63 6.47 -11.18
N PRO A 37 -9.22 6.87 -9.96
CA PRO A 37 -7.98 6.44 -9.32
C PRO A 37 -7.64 4.98 -9.58
N THR A 38 -6.40 4.71 -10.01
CA THR A 38 -5.91 3.36 -10.31
C THR A 38 -4.54 3.16 -9.70
N TRP A 39 -4.25 1.96 -9.18
CA TRP A 39 -2.91 1.60 -8.70
C TRP A 39 -1.94 1.38 -9.85
N VAL A 40 -2.45 0.92 -10.99
CA VAL A 40 -1.65 0.58 -12.16
C VAL A 40 -1.96 1.53 -13.30
N ARG A 41 -1.02 2.47 -13.53
CA ARG A 41 -1.11 3.48 -14.59
C ARG A 41 -0.35 3.11 -15.86
N GLU A 42 -0.90 3.53 -16.99
CA GLU A 42 -0.18 3.54 -18.26
C GLU A 42 0.91 4.61 -18.29
N SER A 43 1.95 4.35 -19.08
CA SER A 43 3.10 5.25 -19.22
C SER A 43 2.68 6.54 -19.93
N ASN A 44 2.85 7.68 -19.26
CA ASN A 44 2.69 9.02 -19.84
C ASN A 44 4.04 9.66 -20.24
N LEU A 45 5.11 8.87 -20.27
CA LEU A 45 6.45 9.38 -20.53
C LEU A 45 6.66 9.76 -22.00
N LEU A 46 7.08 11.00 -22.21
CA LEU A 46 7.51 11.54 -23.50
C LEU A 46 8.88 10.96 -23.91
N TRP A 47 9.20 11.09 -25.21
CA TRP A 47 10.41 10.49 -25.80
C TRP A 47 11.71 10.95 -25.11
N TYR A 48 11.78 12.22 -24.70
CA TYR A 48 12.97 12.77 -24.04
C TYR A 48 13.12 12.30 -22.60
N HIS A 49 12.01 12.01 -21.89
CA HIS A 49 12.09 11.33 -20.59
C HIS A 49 12.70 9.94 -20.75
N ARG A 50 12.25 9.17 -21.76
CA ARG A 50 12.81 7.85 -22.05
C ARG A 50 14.27 7.91 -22.45
N TRP A 51 14.67 8.89 -23.26
CA TRP A 51 16.06 9.11 -23.61
C TRP A 51 16.94 9.35 -22.37
N LEU A 52 16.52 10.23 -21.46
CA LEU A 52 17.25 10.47 -20.21
C LEU A 52 17.28 9.25 -19.29
N ILE A 53 16.18 8.49 -19.21
CA ILE A 53 16.16 7.22 -18.47
C ILE A 53 17.22 6.28 -19.02
N ARG A 54 17.34 6.14 -20.34
CA ARG A 54 18.39 5.31 -20.98
C ARG A 54 19.80 5.80 -20.67
N VAL A 55 20.01 7.12 -20.60
CA VAL A 55 21.30 7.70 -20.18
C VAL A 55 21.61 7.33 -18.73
N LEU A 56 20.65 7.46 -17.81
CA LEU A 56 20.84 7.06 -16.41
C LEU A 56 21.05 5.55 -16.27
N GLN A 57 20.37 4.73 -17.06
CA GLN A 57 20.52 3.27 -17.06
C GLN A 57 21.89 2.79 -17.54
N ALA A 58 22.70 3.65 -18.15
CA ALA A 58 24.12 3.34 -18.42
C ALA A 58 24.97 3.31 -17.14
N GLY A 59 24.47 3.92 -16.05
CA GLY A 59 25.05 3.86 -14.71
C GLY A 59 24.27 2.94 -13.76
N PRO A 60 24.68 2.85 -12.48
CA PRO A 60 23.97 2.04 -11.51
C PRO A 60 22.59 2.63 -11.18
N ILE A 61 21.54 1.81 -11.23
CA ILE A 61 20.18 2.18 -10.81
C ILE A 61 19.92 1.62 -9.40
N PRO A 62 19.26 2.37 -8.49
CA PRO A 62 18.88 1.81 -7.20
C PRO A 62 17.85 0.70 -7.42
N THR A 63 18.08 -0.46 -6.80
CA THR A 63 17.18 -1.62 -6.92
C THR A 63 15.96 -1.47 -6.03
N HIS A 64 16.15 -0.86 -4.86
CA HIS A 64 15.10 -0.57 -3.89
C HIS A 64 15.10 0.91 -3.51
N VAL A 65 13.97 1.60 -3.73
CA VAL A 65 13.77 3.00 -3.32
C VAL A 65 12.67 3.12 -2.27
N ALA A 66 12.94 3.83 -1.18
CA ALA A 66 11.97 4.13 -0.14
C ALA A 66 11.49 5.59 -0.24
N PHE A 67 10.18 5.85 -0.12
CA PHE A 67 9.58 7.19 -0.18
C PHE A 67 8.85 7.57 1.11
N ILE A 68 9.24 8.71 1.68
CA ILE A 68 8.45 9.43 2.68
C ILE A 68 7.63 10.49 1.94
N MET A 69 6.36 10.17 1.68
CA MET A 69 5.42 10.94 0.85
C MET A 69 4.77 12.10 1.62
N ASP A 70 5.60 13.04 2.08
CA ASP A 70 5.18 14.18 2.92
C ASP A 70 4.73 15.39 2.08
N GLY A 71 3.90 16.25 2.68
CA GLY A 71 3.44 17.50 2.07
C GLY A 71 1.98 17.53 1.60
N ASN A 72 1.22 16.43 1.69
CA ASN A 72 -0.18 16.37 1.22
C ASN A 72 -1.09 17.47 1.80
N ARG A 73 -1.01 17.71 3.12
CA ARG A 73 -1.79 18.76 3.79
C ARG A 73 -1.32 20.17 3.41
N ARG A 74 -0.02 20.36 3.19
CA ARG A 74 0.54 21.64 2.72
C ARG A 74 0.07 21.94 1.30
N TYR A 75 0.04 20.93 0.45
CA TYR A 75 -0.50 21.02 -0.91
C TYR A 75 -1.99 21.39 -0.89
N ALA A 76 -2.80 20.71 -0.07
CA ALA A 76 -4.22 21.03 0.05
C ALA A 76 -4.47 22.50 0.43
N ARG A 77 -3.70 23.02 1.40
CA ARG A 77 -3.75 24.45 1.77
C ARG A 77 -3.31 25.37 0.65
N LYS A 78 -2.22 25.04 -0.06
CA LYS A 78 -1.70 25.82 -1.19
C LYS A 78 -2.70 25.89 -2.35
N ALA A 79 -3.39 24.78 -2.62
CA ALA A 79 -4.38 24.67 -3.69
C ALA A 79 -5.81 25.08 -3.27
N ASN A 80 -6.01 25.47 -2.01
CA ASN A 80 -7.32 25.81 -1.43
C ASN A 80 -8.39 24.71 -1.61
N ILE A 81 -7.99 23.45 -1.39
CA ILE A 81 -8.86 22.26 -1.44
C ILE A 81 -8.93 21.57 -0.08
N ALA A 82 -9.88 20.65 0.10
CA ALA A 82 -10.00 19.89 1.35
C ALA A 82 -8.74 19.03 1.62
N LYS A 83 -8.43 18.79 2.90
CA LYS A 83 -7.31 17.91 3.30
C LYS A 83 -7.41 16.53 2.67
N ALA A 84 -8.63 15.98 2.63
CA ALA A 84 -8.93 14.67 2.06
C ALA A 84 -8.55 14.61 0.56
N GLU A 85 -8.86 15.67 -0.20
CA GLU A 85 -8.49 15.79 -1.61
C GLU A 85 -6.97 15.85 -1.80
N GLY A 86 -6.25 16.53 -0.91
CA GLY A 86 -4.79 16.52 -0.91
C GLY A 86 -4.18 15.13 -0.67
N HIS A 87 -4.80 14.32 0.18
CA HIS A 87 -4.40 12.92 0.38
C HIS A 87 -4.75 12.04 -0.83
N SER A 88 -5.91 12.26 -1.46
CA SER A 88 -6.29 11.59 -2.71
C SER A 88 -5.31 11.92 -3.84
N ALA A 89 -4.94 13.19 -4.01
CA ALA A 89 -3.91 13.62 -4.97
C ALA A 89 -2.53 12.98 -4.67
N GLY A 90 -2.20 12.81 -3.39
CA GLY A 90 -0.99 12.07 -3.00
C GLY A 90 -1.04 10.60 -3.41
N PHE A 91 -2.20 9.94 -3.32
CA PHE A 91 -2.36 8.58 -3.81
C PHE A 91 -2.21 8.50 -5.34
N GLU A 92 -2.81 9.43 -6.09
CA GLU A 92 -2.63 9.49 -7.55
C GLU A 92 -1.15 9.63 -7.95
N LYS A 93 -0.42 10.45 -7.18
CA LYS A 93 1.01 10.63 -7.39
C LYS A 93 1.82 9.37 -7.08
N LEU A 94 1.42 8.59 -6.08
CA LEU A 94 2.02 7.30 -5.79
C LEU A 94 1.92 6.37 -6.99
N SER A 95 0.72 6.16 -7.54
CA SER A 95 0.54 5.30 -8.71
C SER A 95 1.37 5.75 -9.92
N GLU A 96 1.48 7.06 -10.14
CA GLU A 96 2.32 7.63 -11.20
C GLU A 96 3.82 7.38 -10.94
N THR A 97 4.26 7.59 -9.70
CA THR A 97 5.67 7.39 -9.31
C THR A 97 6.08 5.93 -9.39
N LEU A 98 5.20 4.99 -9.03
CA LEU A 98 5.45 3.56 -9.18
C LEU A 98 5.63 3.16 -10.65
N GLN A 99 4.81 3.72 -11.54
CA GLN A 99 4.98 3.52 -12.98
C GLN A 99 6.36 4.02 -13.44
N TRP A 100 6.77 5.22 -13.01
CA TRP A 100 8.09 5.76 -13.35
C TRP A 100 9.23 4.90 -12.81
N CYS A 101 9.10 4.38 -11.59
CA CYS A 101 10.10 3.50 -10.99
C CYS A 101 10.33 2.25 -11.86
N LEU A 102 9.26 1.63 -12.35
CA LEU A 102 9.35 0.48 -13.26
C LEU A 102 10.08 0.81 -14.55
N GLU A 103 9.79 1.95 -15.18
CA GLU A 103 10.45 2.40 -16.42
C GLU A 103 11.94 2.70 -16.22
N VAL A 104 12.29 3.25 -15.05
CA VAL A 104 13.68 3.52 -14.67
C VAL A 104 14.45 2.21 -14.41
N GLY A 105 13.75 1.12 -14.08
CA GLY A 105 14.36 -0.17 -13.73
C GLY A 105 14.51 -0.40 -12.22
N ILE A 106 13.76 0.35 -11.41
CA ILE A 106 13.67 0.15 -9.95
C ILE A 106 12.67 -0.98 -9.71
N SER A 107 13.14 -2.10 -9.15
CA SER A 107 12.34 -3.32 -8.97
C SER A 107 11.56 -3.36 -7.66
N GLU A 108 11.99 -2.61 -6.65
CA GLU A 108 11.35 -2.60 -5.34
C GLU A 108 11.13 -1.17 -4.83
N VAL A 109 9.92 -0.90 -4.31
CA VAL A 109 9.57 0.39 -3.76
C VAL A 109 8.93 0.21 -2.38
N THR A 110 9.41 0.95 -1.38
CA THR A 110 8.75 1.03 -0.07
C THR A 110 8.18 2.42 0.15
N VAL A 111 6.93 2.55 0.57
CA VAL A 111 6.29 3.86 0.76
C VAL A 111 5.72 4.03 2.16
N TYR A 112 5.94 5.20 2.76
CA TYR A 112 5.40 5.53 4.07
C TYR A 112 3.98 6.11 3.93
N ALA A 113 2.97 5.24 3.99
CA ALA A 113 1.58 5.62 3.75
C ALA A 113 0.87 6.11 5.03
N PHE A 114 1.08 5.45 6.17
CA PHE A 114 0.45 5.83 7.43
C PHE A 114 1.31 5.43 8.64
N SER A 115 1.67 6.41 9.47
CA SER A 115 2.46 6.18 10.68
C SER A 115 1.58 5.86 11.89
N ILE A 116 2.07 5.07 12.85
CA ILE A 116 1.38 4.90 14.15
C ILE A 116 1.18 6.26 14.85
N GLU A 117 2.13 7.18 14.70
CA GLU A 117 2.03 8.54 15.22
C GLU A 117 0.86 9.33 14.64
N ASN A 118 0.30 8.91 13.48
CA ASN A 118 -0.86 9.56 12.88
C ASN A 118 -2.18 9.24 13.59
N PHE A 119 -2.25 8.21 14.42
CA PHE A 119 -3.40 7.96 15.30
C PHE A 119 -3.58 9.03 16.37
N LYS A 120 -2.55 9.84 16.67
CA LYS A 120 -2.62 10.96 17.63
C LYS A 120 -3.32 12.21 17.05
N ARG A 121 -3.74 12.18 15.77
CA ARG A 121 -4.48 13.28 15.13
C ARG A 121 -5.94 13.28 15.60
N THR A 122 -6.72 14.27 15.16
CA THR A 122 -8.16 14.31 15.48
C THR A 122 -8.87 13.07 14.90
N GLN A 123 -9.88 12.56 15.61
CA GLN A 123 -10.62 11.37 15.20
C GLN A 123 -11.16 11.50 13.77
N GLU A 124 -11.72 12.66 13.43
CA GLU A 124 -12.20 12.97 12.08
C GLU A 124 -11.11 12.83 10.99
N GLU A 125 -9.88 13.26 11.26
CA GLU A 125 -8.77 13.12 10.30
C GLU A 125 -8.32 11.66 10.20
N VAL A 126 -8.32 10.92 11.31
CA VAL A 126 -8.02 9.48 11.33
C VAL A 126 -9.08 8.70 10.55
N ASP A 127 -10.36 8.93 10.80
CA ASP A 127 -11.49 8.28 10.12
C ASP A 127 -11.46 8.56 8.61
N THR A 128 -11.14 9.79 8.22
CA THR A 128 -10.97 10.16 6.81
C THR A 128 -9.84 9.36 6.16
N LEU A 129 -8.69 9.21 6.83
CA LEU A 129 -7.55 8.44 6.32
C LEU A 129 -7.84 6.93 6.26
N MET A 130 -8.57 6.38 7.23
CA MET A 130 -8.99 4.98 7.23
C MET A 130 -10.02 4.69 6.14
N ASN A 131 -10.98 5.59 5.92
CA ASN A 131 -11.92 5.50 4.80
C ASN A 131 -11.20 5.56 3.45
N LEU A 132 -10.22 6.45 3.29
CA LEU A 132 -9.40 6.50 2.08
C LEU A 132 -8.62 5.20 1.89
N ALA A 133 -7.98 4.67 2.94
CA ALA A 133 -7.25 3.40 2.87
C ALA A 133 -8.18 2.23 2.47
N ARG A 134 -9.36 2.16 3.08
CA ARG A 134 -10.42 1.18 2.75
C ARG A 134 -10.81 1.25 1.27
N GLU A 135 -11.06 2.46 0.75
CA GLU A 135 -11.35 2.67 -0.67
C GLU A 135 -10.18 2.20 -1.56
N LYS A 136 -8.94 2.60 -1.24
CA LYS A 136 -7.78 2.26 -2.08
C LYS A 136 -7.44 0.77 -2.05
N PHE A 137 -7.53 0.08 -0.91
CA PHE A 137 -7.33 -1.37 -0.86
C PHE A 137 -8.45 -2.14 -1.58
N ARG A 138 -9.71 -1.70 -1.49
CA ARG A 138 -10.79 -2.29 -2.30
C ARG A 138 -10.54 -2.08 -3.79
N ARG A 139 -10.08 -0.88 -4.18
CA ARG A 139 -9.74 -0.59 -5.57
C ARG A 139 -8.57 -1.43 -6.06
N LEU A 140 -7.58 -1.67 -5.22
CA LEU A 140 -6.45 -2.55 -5.52
C LEU A 140 -6.92 -3.96 -5.90
N LEU A 141 -7.83 -4.53 -5.10
CA LEU A 141 -8.41 -5.84 -5.37
C LEU A 141 -9.23 -5.88 -6.66
N ALA A 142 -9.95 -4.80 -6.98
CA ALA A 142 -10.67 -4.66 -8.24
C ALA A 142 -9.74 -4.61 -9.48
N GLU A 143 -8.46 -4.30 -9.29
CA GLU A 143 -7.45 -4.19 -10.36
C GLU A 143 -6.52 -5.41 -10.42
N ARG A 144 -6.94 -6.56 -9.86
CA ARG A 144 -6.15 -7.80 -9.80
C ARG A 144 -5.52 -8.22 -11.13
N ASP A 145 -6.25 -8.07 -12.24
CA ASP A 145 -5.78 -8.54 -13.54
C ASP A 145 -4.57 -7.70 -14.00
N LYS A 146 -4.61 -6.38 -13.76
CA LYS A 146 -3.48 -5.46 -14.03
C LYS A 146 -2.28 -5.77 -13.13
N LEU A 147 -2.52 -6.09 -11.86
CA LEU A 147 -1.45 -6.45 -10.92
C LEU A 147 -0.71 -7.71 -11.37
N HIS A 148 -1.45 -8.73 -11.84
CA HIS A 148 -0.86 -9.96 -12.37
C HIS A 148 -0.14 -9.75 -13.70
N GLU A 149 -0.75 -9.02 -14.65
CA GLU A 149 -0.13 -8.70 -15.94
C GLU A 149 1.23 -8.02 -15.76
N ARG A 150 1.27 -7.04 -14.86
CA ARG A 150 2.50 -6.30 -14.51
C ARG A 150 3.38 -7.02 -13.50
N GLY A 151 2.95 -8.16 -12.95
CA GLY A 151 3.69 -8.96 -12.00
C GLY A 151 4.10 -8.18 -10.75
N ILE A 152 3.20 -7.35 -10.22
CA ILE A 152 3.42 -6.54 -9.01
C ILE A 152 3.08 -7.37 -7.76
N CYS A 153 4.05 -7.56 -6.87
CA CYS A 153 3.89 -8.14 -5.55
C CYS A 153 3.64 -7.04 -4.53
N ILE A 154 2.56 -7.15 -3.75
CA ILE A 154 2.20 -6.15 -2.73
C ILE A 154 2.41 -6.75 -1.35
N ARG A 155 3.14 -6.02 -0.52
CA ARG A 155 3.40 -6.35 0.87
C ARG A 155 2.99 -5.15 1.72
N ILE A 156 2.34 -5.39 2.85
CA ILE A 156 1.96 -4.33 3.79
C ILE A 156 2.75 -4.54 5.08
N ILE A 157 3.57 -3.56 5.46
CA ILE A 157 4.41 -3.62 6.66
C ILE A 157 3.85 -2.68 7.73
N GLY A 158 3.83 -3.12 8.99
CA GLY A 158 3.29 -2.35 10.12
C GLY A 158 2.45 -3.18 11.07
N ASN A 159 1.91 -2.53 12.09
CA ASN A 159 1.14 -3.17 13.15
C ASN A 159 -0.35 -3.24 12.77
N TRP A 160 -0.76 -4.40 12.25
CA TRP A 160 -2.11 -4.60 11.74
C TRP A 160 -3.17 -4.66 12.85
N ASP A 161 -2.79 -4.91 14.10
CA ASP A 161 -3.73 -4.97 15.22
C ASP A 161 -4.38 -3.62 15.52
N LEU A 162 -3.74 -2.53 15.08
CA LEU A 162 -4.26 -1.16 15.15
C LEU A 162 -5.32 -0.85 14.08
N LEU A 163 -5.55 -1.76 13.13
CA LEU A 163 -6.43 -1.54 11.99
C LEU A 163 -7.81 -2.17 12.18
N GLU A 164 -8.82 -1.55 11.59
CA GLU A 164 -10.18 -2.09 11.56
C GLU A 164 -10.22 -3.46 10.85
N PRO A 165 -11.06 -4.40 11.31
CA PRO A 165 -11.10 -5.78 10.77
C PRO A 165 -11.32 -5.85 9.26
N ASP A 166 -12.10 -4.92 8.70
CA ASP A 166 -12.41 -4.90 7.27
C ASP A 166 -11.20 -4.44 6.43
N ILE A 167 -10.40 -3.48 6.93
CA ILE A 167 -9.16 -3.05 6.30
C ILE A 167 -8.13 -4.19 6.34
N ARG A 168 -7.96 -4.84 7.50
CA ARG A 168 -7.07 -6.01 7.65
C ARG A 168 -7.41 -7.11 6.64
N ARG A 169 -8.69 -7.36 6.41
CA ARG A 169 -9.13 -8.35 5.44
C ARG A 169 -8.74 -7.97 4.01
N ASN A 170 -9.02 -6.74 3.59
CA ASN A 170 -8.68 -6.29 2.22
C ASN A 170 -7.16 -6.34 1.99
N ILE A 171 -6.38 -5.96 3.01
CA ILE A 171 -4.92 -6.08 3.01
C ILE A 171 -4.49 -7.55 2.84
N ALA A 172 -5.01 -8.45 3.68
CA ALA A 172 -4.65 -9.87 3.62
C ALA A 172 -4.98 -10.50 2.26
N GLU A 173 -6.13 -10.16 1.68
CA GLU A 173 -6.52 -10.61 0.36
C GLU A 173 -5.57 -10.09 -0.73
N ALA A 174 -5.18 -8.81 -0.69
CA ALA A 174 -4.27 -8.23 -1.67
C ALA A 174 -2.85 -8.83 -1.60
N VAL A 175 -2.35 -9.07 -0.38
CA VAL A 175 -1.06 -9.73 -0.15
C VAL A 175 -1.09 -11.16 -0.67
N LEU A 176 -2.12 -11.95 -0.33
CA LEU A 176 -2.24 -13.33 -0.79
C LEU A 176 -2.41 -13.43 -2.32
N LEU A 177 -3.19 -12.53 -2.91
CA LEU A 177 -3.41 -12.46 -4.35
C LEU A 177 -2.09 -12.24 -5.11
N THR A 178 -1.23 -11.36 -4.61
CA THR A 178 -0.03 -10.91 -5.34
C THR A 178 1.27 -11.57 -4.91
N ARG A 179 1.26 -12.47 -3.91
CA ARG A 179 2.47 -13.06 -3.29
C ARG A 179 3.44 -13.76 -4.25
N HIS A 180 2.91 -14.31 -5.35
CA HIS A 180 3.71 -15.08 -6.33
C HIS A 180 4.21 -14.23 -7.48
N ASN A 181 3.81 -12.96 -7.55
CA ASN A 181 4.30 -12.02 -8.52
C ASN A 181 5.77 -11.66 -8.20
N ARG A 182 6.62 -11.48 -9.23
CA ARG A 182 8.07 -11.26 -9.03
C ARG A 182 8.68 -10.15 -9.88
N LYS A 183 7.92 -9.47 -10.74
CA LYS A 183 8.47 -8.44 -11.64
C LYS A 183 8.76 -7.14 -10.88
N ALA A 184 7.91 -6.80 -9.92
CA ALA A 184 8.03 -5.60 -9.10
C ALA A 184 7.50 -5.85 -7.69
N ILE A 185 8.08 -5.18 -6.70
CA ILE A 185 7.66 -5.29 -5.30
C ILE A 185 7.27 -3.92 -4.78
N LEU A 186 6.09 -3.83 -4.17
CA LEU A 186 5.61 -2.65 -3.46
C LEU A 186 5.38 -3.00 -1.99
N ASN A 187 6.19 -2.40 -1.11
CA ASN A 187 5.98 -2.43 0.32
C ASN A 187 5.24 -1.16 0.76
N VAL A 188 4.04 -1.30 1.32
CA VAL A 188 3.28 -0.17 1.87
C VAL A 188 3.40 -0.20 3.38
N ALA A 189 4.09 0.79 3.95
CA ALA A 189 4.18 0.95 5.40
C ALA A 189 2.91 1.64 5.93
N PHE A 190 2.07 0.87 6.61
CA PHE A 190 0.74 1.28 7.04
C PHE A 190 0.50 0.86 8.50
N ALA A 191 0.12 1.83 9.35
CA ALA A 191 0.22 1.71 10.81
C ALA A 191 1.63 1.27 11.25
N TYR A 192 2.65 1.94 10.70
CA TYR A 192 4.06 1.57 10.87
C TYR A 192 4.85 2.66 11.62
N THR A 193 5.79 2.24 12.47
CA THR A 193 6.98 3.00 12.87
C THR A 193 8.15 2.03 13.01
N SER A 194 9.37 2.50 12.80
CA SER A 194 10.55 1.63 12.86
C SER A 194 10.79 1.12 14.28
N ARG A 195 10.55 1.95 15.30
CA ARG A 195 10.63 1.50 16.71
C ARG A 195 9.60 0.43 17.06
N ASP A 196 8.37 0.49 16.51
CA ASP A 196 7.38 -0.58 16.69
C ASP A 196 7.84 -1.86 16.01
N GLU A 197 8.33 -1.79 14.76
CA GLU A 197 8.87 -2.94 14.03
C GLU A 197 10.02 -3.61 14.80
N ILE A 198 11.01 -2.84 15.26
CA ILE A 198 12.14 -3.36 16.04
C ILE A 198 11.64 -4.01 17.34
N THR A 199 10.71 -3.36 18.05
CA THR A 199 10.13 -3.91 19.29
C THR A 199 9.37 -5.20 19.02
N HIS A 200 8.63 -5.27 17.91
CA HIS A 200 7.94 -6.48 17.48
C HIS A 200 8.94 -7.62 17.23
N SER A 201 10.01 -7.39 16.46
CA SER A 201 11.03 -8.41 16.18
C SER A 201 11.71 -8.91 17.45
N ILE A 202 12.08 -8.00 18.37
CA ILE A 202 12.65 -8.36 19.67
C ILE A 202 11.67 -9.20 20.49
N ARG A 203 10.39 -8.83 20.52
CA ARG A 203 9.35 -9.60 21.25
C ARG A 203 9.20 -11.00 20.68
N THR A 204 9.15 -11.15 19.35
CA THR A 204 9.04 -12.44 18.66
C THR A 204 10.21 -13.35 19.00
N VAL A 205 11.44 -12.83 18.98
CA VAL A 205 12.64 -13.58 19.36
C VAL A 205 12.65 -13.92 20.85
N ALA A 206 12.30 -12.97 21.73
CA ALA A 206 12.26 -13.20 23.18
C ALA A 206 11.24 -14.27 23.57
N GLN A 207 10.06 -14.29 22.92
CA GLN A 207 9.07 -15.35 23.10
C GLN A 207 9.61 -16.70 22.66
N ALA A 208 10.25 -16.77 21.49
CA ALA A 208 10.85 -18.02 21.00
C ALA A 208 11.97 -18.56 21.89
N VAL A 209 12.75 -17.69 22.54
CA VAL A 209 13.72 -18.08 23.57
C VAL A 209 13.01 -18.61 24.83
N GLY A 210 11.95 -17.92 25.29
CA GLY A 210 11.15 -18.36 26.44
C GLY A 210 10.45 -19.70 26.23
N ASP A 211 10.03 -19.98 24.99
CA ASP A 211 9.38 -21.23 24.58
C ASP A 211 10.40 -22.36 24.28
N GLY A 212 11.70 -22.10 24.40
CA GLY A 212 12.77 -23.07 24.12
C GLY A 212 12.97 -23.40 22.64
N GLN A 213 12.41 -22.60 21.72
CA GLN A 213 12.61 -22.75 20.27
C GLN A 213 13.96 -22.19 19.82
N LEU A 214 14.47 -21.18 20.54
CA LEU A 214 15.78 -20.56 20.35
C LEU A 214 16.59 -20.58 21.65
N GLU A 215 17.90 -20.54 21.55
CA GLU A 215 18.81 -20.26 22.67
C GLU A 215 19.17 -18.76 22.71
N PRO A 216 19.49 -18.17 23.88
CA PRO A 216 19.93 -16.77 23.96
C PRO A 216 21.10 -16.44 23.03
N ASP A 217 22.04 -17.37 22.87
CA ASP A 217 23.21 -17.22 22.00
C ASP A 217 22.86 -17.23 20.51
N ASP A 218 21.65 -17.67 20.13
CA ASP A 218 21.17 -17.61 18.76
C ASP A 218 20.84 -16.17 18.34
N VAL A 219 20.55 -15.28 19.29
CA VAL A 219 20.10 -13.90 19.04
C VAL A 219 21.26 -13.04 18.54
N ASN A 220 21.10 -12.52 17.33
CA ASN A 220 22.05 -11.62 16.69
C ASN A 220 21.33 -10.69 15.70
N GLU A 221 22.08 -9.78 15.06
CA GLU A 221 21.54 -8.81 14.11
C GLU A 221 20.89 -9.47 12.88
N GLU A 222 21.46 -10.59 12.39
CA GLU A 222 20.89 -11.34 11.27
C GLU A 222 19.50 -11.90 11.61
N LEU A 223 19.37 -12.55 12.78
CA LEU A 223 18.10 -13.10 13.23
C LEU A 223 17.06 -11.99 13.42
N LEU A 224 17.43 -10.87 14.05
CA LEU A 224 16.53 -9.73 14.21
C LEU A 224 16.08 -9.18 12.86
N THR A 225 17.00 -9.03 11.89
CA THR A 225 16.70 -8.59 10.53
C THR A 225 15.69 -9.52 9.85
N ARG A 226 15.82 -10.84 10.04
CA ARG A 226 14.88 -11.84 9.52
C ARG A 226 13.52 -11.88 10.25
N CYS A 227 13.41 -11.18 11.38
CA CYS A 227 12.16 -11.01 12.12
C CYS A 227 11.52 -9.62 11.93
N LEU A 228 12.13 -8.71 11.14
CA LEU A 228 11.51 -7.44 10.77
C LEU A 228 10.34 -7.67 9.80
N TYR A 229 9.40 -6.71 9.72
CA TYR A 229 8.31 -6.77 8.73
C TYR A 229 8.86 -6.75 7.29
N THR A 230 10.06 -6.21 7.12
CA THR A 230 10.80 -6.08 5.85
C THR A 230 11.71 -7.28 5.51
N LYS A 231 11.63 -8.40 6.22
CA LYS A 231 12.51 -9.58 6.05
C LYS A 231 12.64 -10.17 4.64
N TYR A 232 11.70 -9.86 3.74
CA TYR A 232 11.71 -10.32 2.34
C TYR A 232 12.28 -9.29 1.35
N SER A 233 12.76 -8.15 1.87
CA SER A 233 13.22 -7.00 1.10
C SER A 233 14.69 -6.80 1.32
N ALA A 234 15.39 -6.36 0.27
CA ALA A 234 16.73 -5.81 0.47
C ALA A 234 16.65 -4.46 1.20
N GLU A 235 17.73 -4.03 1.81
CA GLU A 235 17.85 -2.66 2.33
C GLU A 235 17.65 -1.64 1.20
N PRO A 236 16.98 -0.49 1.45
CA PRO A 236 16.83 0.55 0.44
C PRO A 236 18.18 1.08 -0.02
N ASP A 237 18.39 1.18 -1.34
CA ASP A 237 19.55 1.86 -1.92
C ASP A 237 19.42 3.39 -1.78
N LEU A 238 18.19 3.88 -1.89
CA LEU A 238 17.85 5.31 -1.88
C LEU A 238 16.58 5.56 -1.07
N LEU A 239 16.62 6.53 -0.16
CA LEU A 239 15.46 7.04 0.58
C LEU A 239 15.20 8.48 0.15
N VAL A 240 14.01 8.71 -0.40
CA VAL A 240 13.53 10.02 -0.86
C VAL A 240 12.50 10.56 0.12
N ARG A 241 12.69 11.79 0.57
CA ARG A 241 11.69 12.52 1.37
C ARG A 241 11.34 13.85 0.73
N THR A 242 10.05 14.09 0.57
CA THR A 242 9.49 15.33 0.03
C THR A 242 9.22 16.38 1.12
N SER A 243 8.84 17.57 0.69
CA SER A 243 8.36 18.72 1.48
C SER A 243 9.39 19.49 2.31
N GLY A 244 10.69 19.28 2.09
CA GLY A 244 11.79 20.06 2.66
C GLY A 244 12.19 19.67 4.10
N GLU A 245 11.54 18.66 4.67
CA GLU A 245 11.85 18.18 6.01
C GLU A 245 13.09 17.27 6.00
N VAL A 246 14.09 17.56 6.83
CA VAL A 246 15.36 16.82 6.91
C VAL A 246 15.41 15.84 8.10
N ARG A 247 14.43 14.93 8.17
CA ARG A 247 14.37 13.87 9.20
C ARG A 247 13.80 12.58 8.62
N LEU A 248 13.91 11.45 9.33
CA LEU A 248 13.31 10.18 8.90
C LEU A 248 11.90 9.94 9.44
N SER A 249 11.50 10.64 10.52
CA SER A 249 10.17 10.45 11.12
C SER A 249 9.86 9.00 11.53
N ASP A 250 10.85 8.31 12.11
CA ASP A 250 10.72 6.92 12.58
C ASP A 250 10.36 5.94 11.45
N PHE A 251 11.01 6.09 10.29
CA PHE A 251 10.82 5.27 9.10
C PHE A 251 12.10 4.52 8.74
N LEU A 252 12.01 3.18 8.64
CA LEU A 252 13.08 2.28 8.19
C LEU A 252 14.45 2.54 8.86
N LEU A 253 14.48 2.81 10.17
CA LEU A 253 15.71 3.20 10.87
C LEU A 253 16.77 2.09 10.85
N TRP A 254 16.35 0.84 11.00
CA TRP A 254 17.24 -0.33 10.93
C TRP A 254 17.80 -0.51 9.51
N GLN A 255 16.91 -0.48 8.53
CA GLN A 255 17.20 -0.79 7.14
C GLN A 255 17.97 0.33 6.42
N SER A 256 17.97 1.55 6.98
CA SER A 256 18.54 2.73 6.31
C SER A 256 19.98 3.07 6.71
N ALA A 257 20.70 2.15 7.36
CA ALA A 257 22.04 2.41 7.89
C ALA A 257 23.07 2.81 6.81
N ALA A 258 23.01 2.16 5.63
CA ALA A 258 23.87 2.43 4.48
C ALA A 258 23.11 3.00 3.26
N THR A 259 21.94 3.58 3.48
CA THR A 259 21.07 4.10 2.41
C THR A 259 21.46 5.52 2.01
N VAL A 260 21.45 5.82 0.70
CA VAL A 260 21.59 7.21 0.23
C VAL A 260 20.32 7.98 0.55
N MET A 261 20.43 9.09 1.27
CA MET A 261 19.29 9.95 1.60
C MET A 261 19.19 11.14 0.65
N TYR A 262 18.00 11.39 0.13
CA TYR A 262 17.69 12.51 -0.76
C TYR A 262 16.46 13.27 -0.26
N PHE A 263 16.67 14.52 0.15
CA PHE A 263 15.61 15.41 0.62
C PHE A 263 15.29 16.46 -0.44
N THR A 264 14.01 16.70 -0.71
CA THR A 264 13.55 17.71 -1.67
C THR A 264 12.43 18.56 -1.07
N GLU A 265 12.42 19.85 -1.43
CA GLU A 265 11.41 20.82 -0.98
C GLU A 265 10.04 20.60 -1.62
N THR A 266 9.99 19.92 -2.77
CA THR A 266 8.77 19.63 -3.52
C THR A 266 7.75 18.90 -2.66
N LEU A 267 6.49 19.36 -2.65
CA LEU A 267 5.40 18.69 -1.95
C LEU A 267 5.03 17.40 -2.69
N TRP A 268 4.67 16.34 -1.97
CA TRP A 268 4.42 15.04 -2.59
C TRP A 268 3.48 15.08 -3.79
N PRO A 269 2.27 15.69 -3.75
CA PRO A 269 1.37 15.72 -4.92
C PRO A 269 1.95 16.46 -6.15
N GLU A 270 2.98 17.30 -5.95
CA GLU A 270 3.67 18.06 -7.00
C GLU A 270 4.93 17.33 -7.52
N PHE A 271 5.24 16.15 -7.00
CA PHE A 271 6.41 15.36 -7.42
C PHE A 271 6.29 15.01 -8.91
N THR A 272 7.41 15.04 -9.62
CA THR A 272 7.45 14.82 -11.08
C THR A 272 8.55 13.82 -11.43
N ILE A 273 8.49 13.27 -12.66
CA ILE A 273 9.56 12.43 -13.19
C ILE A 273 10.94 13.08 -13.04
N TRP A 274 11.05 14.40 -13.22
CA TRP A 274 12.32 15.12 -13.07
C TRP A 274 12.90 15.04 -11.66
N HIS A 275 12.05 15.06 -10.64
CA HIS A 275 12.49 14.88 -9.26
C HIS A 275 12.99 13.45 -9.00
N LEU A 276 12.31 12.45 -9.58
CA LEU A 276 12.77 11.06 -9.50
C LEU A 276 14.12 10.87 -10.21
N LEU A 277 14.26 11.35 -11.45
CA LEU A 277 15.51 11.25 -12.20
C LEU A 277 16.64 12.01 -11.49
N GLY A 278 16.34 13.17 -10.90
CA GLY A 278 17.28 13.93 -10.06
C GLY A 278 17.74 13.15 -8.82
N ALA A 279 16.83 12.46 -8.14
CA ALA A 279 17.16 11.61 -7.00
C ALA A 279 18.02 10.40 -7.40
N VAL A 280 17.71 9.75 -8.54
CA VAL A 280 18.51 8.65 -9.09
C VAL A 280 19.90 9.11 -9.49
N PHE A 281 20.01 10.26 -10.17
CA PHE A 281 21.31 10.84 -10.52
C PHE A 281 22.13 11.20 -9.27
N TYR A 282 21.49 11.77 -8.24
CA TYR A 282 22.13 12.02 -6.96
C TYR A 282 22.68 10.73 -6.34
N TYR A 283 21.88 9.67 -6.34
CA TYR A 283 22.30 8.34 -5.90
C TYR A 283 23.53 7.84 -6.68
N GLN A 284 23.54 7.94 -8.01
CA GLN A 284 24.68 7.51 -8.84
C GLN A 284 25.99 8.21 -8.45
N ARG A 285 25.91 9.48 -8.08
CA ARG A 285 27.07 10.27 -7.63
C ARG A 285 27.55 9.87 -6.24
N VAL A 286 26.62 9.58 -5.32
CA VAL A 286 26.93 9.35 -3.90
C VAL A 286 27.22 7.89 -3.57
N ARG A 287 26.63 6.93 -4.31
CA ARG A 287 26.70 5.48 -4.03
C ARG A 287 28.12 4.99 -3.76
N TRP A 288 29.10 5.46 -4.53
CA TRP A 288 30.49 5.02 -4.39
C TRP A 288 31.07 5.24 -2.99
N ARG A 289 30.66 6.33 -2.30
CA ARG A 289 31.05 6.60 -0.91
C ARG A 289 30.32 5.69 0.09
N MET A 290 29.09 5.28 -0.23
CA MET A 290 28.32 4.37 0.62
C MET A 290 28.80 2.93 0.55
N LEU A 291 29.52 2.53 -0.52
CA LEU A 291 30.09 1.18 -0.62
C LEU A 291 31.10 0.90 0.51
N ASP A 292 31.92 1.89 0.88
CA ASP A 292 32.88 1.72 1.97
C ASP A 292 32.19 1.63 3.33
N VAL A 293 31.12 2.40 3.53
CA VAL A 293 30.26 2.30 4.72
C VAL A 293 29.64 0.91 4.83
N ARG A 294 29.10 0.39 3.72
CA ARG A 294 28.48 -0.95 3.70
C ARG A 294 29.49 -2.05 4.01
N LYS A 295 30.68 -2.00 3.41
CA LYS A 295 31.76 -2.95 3.72
C LYS A 295 32.16 -2.92 5.20
N ALA A 296 32.22 -1.74 5.81
CA ALA A 296 32.55 -1.61 7.23
C ALA A 296 31.48 -2.24 8.13
N LEU A 297 30.20 -2.13 7.75
CA LEU A 297 29.09 -2.79 8.47
C LEU A 297 29.16 -4.32 8.30
N ASP A 298 29.40 -4.81 7.07
CA ASP A 298 29.43 -6.25 6.79
C ASP A 298 30.58 -6.97 7.53
N GLN A 299 31.75 -6.34 7.69
CA GLN A 299 32.92 -6.93 8.36
C GLN A 299 32.70 -7.30 9.83
N HIS A 300 31.70 -6.73 10.49
CA HIS A 300 31.39 -7.05 11.88
C HIS A 300 30.55 -8.33 12.06
N THR A 301 30.09 -8.97 10.98
CA THR A 301 29.17 -10.12 11.04
C THR A 301 29.84 -11.51 11.02
N ASP A 302 31.16 -11.61 10.85
CA ASP A 302 31.83 -12.90 10.60
C ASP A 302 32.42 -13.53 11.87
N GLY A 303 31.61 -14.36 12.55
CA GLY A 303 32.00 -15.07 13.78
C GLY A 303 31.70 -16.58 13.74
N GLY A 304 32.74 -17.39 13.49
CA GLY A 304 32.89 -18.79 13.96
C GLY A 304 32.22 -19.93 13.16
N VAL A 305 33.05 -20.76 12.50
CA VAL A 305 32.61 -21.74 11.47
C VAL A 305 32.07 -23.08 12.01
N GLU A 306 32.37 -23.51 13.25
CA GLU A 306 32.03 -24.89 13.70
C GLU A 306 30.78 -24.98 14.61
N LEU A 307 30.43 -23.91 15.36
CA LEU A 307 29.20 -23.81 16.19
C LEU A 307 27.91 -23.67 15.34
N CYS A 308 28.07 -23.75 14.02
CA CYS A 308 27.23 -23.09 13.04
C CYS A 308 26.04 -23.97 12.58
N ARG A 309 26.19 -25.31 12.50
CA ARG A 309 25.15 -26.17 11.90
C ARG A 309 23.90 -26.32 12.78
N LYS A 310 24.05 -26.74 14.04
CA LYS A 310 22.90 -26.91 14.95
C LYS A 310 22.15 -25.60 15.19
N ARG A 311 22.91 -24.50 15.34
CA ARG A 311 22.37 -23.14 15.42
C ARG A 311 21.60 -22.77 14.15
N LYS A 312 22.18 -22.96 12.96
CA LYS A 312 21.51 -22.72 11.67
C LYS A 312 20.24 -23.55 11.52
N GLU A 313 20.25 -24.82 11.89
CA GLU A 313 19.07 -25.69 11.84
C GLU A 313 17.96 -25.21 12.78
N ARG A 314 18.32 -24.82 14.01
CA ARG A 314 17.37 -24.30 15.00
C ARG A 314 16.75 -22.98 14.54
N ILE A 315 17.59 -22.02 14.14
CA ILE A 315 17.15 -20.74 13.56
C ILE A 315 16.28 -20.96 12.33
N GLY A 316 16.68 -21.87 11.44
CA GLY A 316 15.92 -22.22 10.23
C GLY A 316 14.51 -22.73 10.56
N ARG A 317 14.39 -23.69 11.48
CA ARG A 317 13.09 -24.21 11.93
C ARG A 317 12.22 -23.14 12.57
N PHE A 318 12.81 -22.26 13.39
CA PHE A 318 12.09 -21.15 13.99
C PHE A 318 11.53 -20.20 12.93
N LEU A 319 12.33 -19.83 11.93
CA LEU A 319 11.88 -18.87 10.91
C LEU A 319 10.82 -19.48 9.99
N GLU A 320 10.94 -20.77 9.64
CA GLU A 320 9.86 -21.49 8.94
C GLU A 320 8.57 -21.54 9.78
N TYR A 321 8.67 -21.69 11.10
CA TYR A 321 7.52 -21.64 11.99
C TYR A 321 6.86 -20.27 11.97
N VAL A 322 7.63 -19.18 12.07
CA VAL A 322 7.12 -17.80 11.99
C VAL A 322 6.41 -17.54 10.65
N GLU A 323 7.03 -17.93 9.52
CA GLU A 323 6.43 -17.77 8.19
C GLU A 323 5.10 -18.53 8.06
N LYS A 324 5.02 -19.76 8.58
CA LYS A 324 3.77 -20.53 8.59
C LYS A 324 2.69 -19.88 9.45
N GLN A 325 3.04 -19.32 10.61
CA GLN A 325 2.07 -18.62 11.46
C GLN A 325 1.51 -17.37 10.77
N GLU A 326 2.36 -16.60 10.09
CA GLU A 326 1.93 -15.45 9.30
C GLU A 326 1.00 -15.86 8.15
N GLU A 327 1.36 -16.90 7.39
CA GLU A 327 0.50 -17.39 6.31
C GLU A 327 -0.86 -17.87 6.84
N HIS A 328 -0.88 -18.64 7.93
CA HIS A 328 -2.11 -19.05 8.59
C HIS A 328 -2.94 -17.87 9.07
N HIS A 329 -2.30 -16.83 9.61
CA HIS A 329 -2.99 -15.61 10.03
C HIS A 329 -3.65 -14.88 8.86
N LEU A 330 -2.92 -14.70 7.75
CA LEU A 330 -3.47 -14.10 6.51
C LEU A 330 -4.67 -14.88 5.99
N VAL A 331 -4.55 -16.21 5.89
CA VAL A 331 -5.64 -17.07 5.42
C VAL A 331 -6.84 -17.01 6.36
N ARG A 332 -6.62 -16.93 7.68
CA ARG A 332 -7.69 -16.79 8.68
C ARG A 332 -8.42 -15.45 8.55
N LEU A 333 -7.71 -14.35 8.32
CA LEU A 333 -8.33 -13.03 8.09
C LEU A 333 -9.25 -13.03 6.87
N VAL A 334 -8.86 -13.72 5.80
CA VAL A 334 -9.69 -13.85 4.59
C VAL A 334 -10.86 -14.83 4.80
N ARG A 335 -10.65 -15.98 5.45
CA ARG A 335 -11.65 -17.04 5.63
C ARG A 335 -12.65 -16.81 6.75
N GLY A 336 -12.32 -16.02 7.78
CA GLY A 336 -13.18 -15.78 8.95
C GLY A 336 -14.57 -15.24 8.60
N THR A 337 -14.78 -14.77 7.38
CA THR A 337 -16.07 -14.30 6.89
C THR A 337 -16.91 -15.35 6.17
N VAL A 338 -16.38 -16.49 5.70
CA VAL A 338 -17.25 -17.55 5.14
C VAL A 338 -18.17 -18.10 6.22
N ILE A 339 -17.67 -18.23 7.46
CA ILE A 339 -18.45 -18.70 8.60
C ILE A 339 -19.45 -17.64 9.08
N LEU A 340 -19.08 -16.35 9.06
CA LEU A 340 -20.00 -15.26 9.45
C LEU A 340 -21.06 -14.95 8.38
N ALA A 341 -20.74 -15.08 7.10
CA ALA A 341 -21.68 -14.84 6.00
C ALA A 341 -22.76 -15.93 5.91
N ILE A 342 -22.42 -17.18 6.24
CA ILE A 342 -23.41 -18.27 6.38
C ILE A 342 -24.30 -18.05 7.61
N ALA A 343 -23.79 -17.38 8.65
CA ALA A 343 -24.57 -17.05 9.85
C ALA A 343 -25.50 -15.82 9.68
N HIS A 344 -25.45 -15.10 8.55
CA HIS A 344 -26.22 -13.86 8.31
C HIS A 344 -27.11 -13.90 7.06
N THR A 345 -27.26 -15.05 6.40
CA THR A 345 -28.37 -15.27 5.47
C THR A 345 -29.60 -15.75 6.24
N PRO A 346 -30.69 -14.96 6.33
CA PRO A 346 -31.93 -15.48 6.88
C PRO A 346 -32.51 -16.48 5.88
N SER A 347 -32.50 -17.77 6.23
CA SER A 347 -33.30 -18.77 5.54
C SER A 347 -34.78 -18.43 5.71
N PRO A 348 -35.59 -18.34 4.65
CA PRO A 348 -37.02 -18.08 4.76
C PRO A 348 -37.76 -19.38 5.10
N CYS A 349 -37.50 -19.98 6.26
CA CYS A 349 -38.22 -21.16 6.73
C CYS A 349 -37.93 -21.42 8.22
N THR A 350 -38.44 -20.58 9.12
CA THR A 350 -38.76 -20.98 10.52
C THR A 350 -39.62 -19.91 11.17
N GLU A 351 -40.86 -19.79 10.70
CA GLU A 351 -41.95 -19.35 11.57
C GLU A 351 -42.45 -20.57 12.36
N ARG A 352 -42.79 -20.33 13.63
CA ARG A 352 -43.32 -21.24 14.66
C ARG A 352 -42.27 -21.88 15.56
N PHE A 353 -42.03 -21.23 16.70
CA PHE A 353 -42.36 -21.72 18.04
C PHE A 353 -41.71 -20.78 19.06
N THR A 354 -42.41 -19.71 19.42
CA THR A 354 -42.12 -18.94 20.64
C THR A 354 -43.19 -19.29 21.66
N SER A 355 -42.82 -20.07 22.67
CA SER A 355 -43.52 -20.13 23.95
C SER A 355 -42.73 -20.97 24.96
N SER A 356 -42.44 -20.33 26.09
CA SER A 356 -42.17 -20.95 27.40
C SER A 356 -40.72 -21.12 27.86
N MET A 357 -40.47 -20.44 28.99
CA MET A 357 -39.60 -20.79 30.13
C MET A 357 -38.18 -20.22 30.23
N ASN A 358 -38.14 -19.18 31.06
CA ASN A 358 -37.09 -18.68 31.94
C ASN A 358 -36.21 -19.73 32.65
N SER A 359 -35.02 -19.22 33.00
CA SER A 359 -34.14 -19.49 34.16
C SER A 359 -33.07 -20.59 34.07
N GLY A 360 -31.84 -20.22 34.44
CA GLY A 360 -30.83 -21.15 35.00
C GLY A 360 -29.49 -21.30 34.25
N SER A 361 -28.49 -20.52 34.68
CA SER A 361 -27.11 -20.93 35.03
C SER A 361 -26.36 -22.08 34.30
N TYR A 362 -25.12 -21.75 33.89
CA TYR A 362 -23.88 -22.56 33.79
C TYR A 362 -23.86 -23.84 32.94
N LEU A 363 -23.06 -23.85 31.86
CA LEU A 363 -21.86 -24.70 31.65
C LEU A 363 -21.41 -24.71 30.17
N HIS A 364 -20.11 -24.85 29.99
CA HIS A 364 -19.42 -25.07 28.72
C HIS A 364 -20.13 -26.07 27.81
N ASN A 365 -20.23 -25.73 26.52
CA ASN A 365 -20.10 -26.71 25.44
C ASN A 365 -19.57 -26.01 24.19
N VAL A 366 -18.29 -26.29 23.89
CA VAL A 366 -17.69 -26.05 22.58
C VAL A 366 -18.30 -27.08 21.64
N VAL A 367 -19.20 -26.65 20.77
CA VAL A 367 -19.73 -27.51 19.71
C VAL A 367 -18.69 -27.57 18.59
N ILE A 368 -17.89 -28.64 18.58
CA ILE A 368 -17.06 -29.02 17.44
C ILE A 368 -17.99 -29.66 16.41
N VAL A 369 -18.37 -28.91 15.36
CA VAL A 369 -19.06 -29.49 14.20
C VAL A 369 -18.01 -30.15 13.30
N ALA A 370 -17.85 -31.47 13.45
CA ALA A 370 -17.11 -32.30 12.51
C ALA A 370 -17.97 -32.52 11.26
N ILE A 371 -17.68 -31.82 10.16
CA ILE A 371 -18.28 -32.11 8.86
C ILE A 371 -17.53 -33.30 8.26
N ARG A 372 -18.15 -34.47 8.35
CA ARG A 372 -17.74 -35.71 7.71
C ARG A 372 -18.14 -35.64 6.23
N ILE A 373 -17.17 -35.45 5.34
CA ILE A 373 -17.38 -35.51 3.89
C ILE A 373 -17.54 -36.99 3.50
N MET A 374 -18.76 -37.40 3.12
CA MET A 374 -18.97 -38.64 2.36
C MET A 374 -18.85 -38.35 0.85
N PRO A 375 -18.20 -39.23 0.07
CA PRO A 375 -18.11 -39.09 -1.38
C PRO A 375 -19.44 -39.48 -2.05
N PRO A 376 -19.72 -38.98 -3.27
CA PRO A 376 -20.97 -39.25 -3.97
C PRO A 376 -20.98 -40.69 -4.50
N LEU A 377 -22.05 -41.43 -4.18
CA LEU A 377 -22.40 -42.66 -4.87
C LEU A 377 -23.23 -42.33 -6.12
N SER A 378 -22.77 -42.86 -7.23
CA SER A 378 -23.41 -42.93 -8.55
C SER A 378 -24.76 -43.63 -8.50
N THR A 379 -25.78 -43.03 -9.13
CA THR A 379 -26.42 -43.50 -10.40
C THR A 379 -27.44 -42.48 -10.84
#